data_AF-A0A8H7N1D8-F1
#
_entry.id   AF-A0A8H7N1D8-F1
#
_cell.length_a   1.000
_cell.length_b   1.000
_cell.length_c   1.000
_cell.angle_alpha   90.00
_cell.angle_beta   90.00
_cell.angle_gamma   90.00
#
_symmetry.space_group_name_H-M   'P 1'
#
loop_
_entity.id
_entity.type
_entity.pdbx_description
1 polymer ?
#
loop_
_entity_poly.entity_id
_entity_poly.type
_entity_poly.pdbx_seq_one_letter_code
_entity_poly.pdbx_strand_id
1 'polypeptide(L)' 'YLDIFVVVYLDDILIFSDDLGMYKEHVYKVLKKLEDVKLLVELEKSYFYV' A
#
# COMPACT_ATOMS: atom_id res chain seq x y z
N TYR A 1 11.47 6.69 2.86
CA TYR A 1 10.28 6.10 3.50
C TYR A 1 9.75 4.86 2.77
N LEU A 2 10.01 4.66 1.47
CA LEU A 2 9.49 3.52 0.71
C LEU A 2 10.00 2.14 1.16
N ASP A 3 11.12 2.03 1.89
CA ASP A 3 11.68 0.72 2.32
C ASP A 3 11.42 0.36 3.79
N ILE A 4 10.48 1.02 4.45
CA ILE A 4 10.21 0.80 5.90
C ILE A 4 9.00 -0.12 6.13
N PHE A 5 7.98 -0.02 5.27
CA PHE A 5 6.70 -0.73 5.43
C PHE A 5 6.05 -1.14 4.09
N VAL A 6 6.77 -0.95 2.97
CA VAL A 6 6.31 -1.29 1.61
C VAL A 6 7.41 -2.08 0.92
N VAL A 7 7.03 -3.15 0.24
CA VAL A 7 7.88 -3.87 -0.71
C VAL A 7 7.20 -3.81 -2.07
N VAL A 8 7.92 -3.38 -3.09
CA VAL A 8 7.42 -3.39 -4.47
C VAL A 8 8.14 -4.49 -5.24
N TYR A 9 7.38 -5.41 -5.82
CA TYR A 9 7.88 -6.47 -6.67
C TYR A 9 7.15 -6.44 -8.01
N LEU A 10 7.82 -5.88 -9.03
CA LEU A 10 7.21 -5.64 -10.35
C LEU A 10 5.95 -4.78 -10.23
N ASP A 11 4.78 -5.38 -10.53
CA ASP A 11 3.47 -4.74 -10.47
C ASP A 11 2.78 -4.92 -9.10
N ASP A 12 3.34 -5.76 -8.23
CA ASP A 12 2.78 -6.05 -6.91
C ASP A 12 3.36 -5.13 -5.84
N ILE A 13 2.48 -4.52 -5.05
CA ILE A 13 2.83 -3.68 -3.90
C ILE A 13 2.39 -4.41 -2.63
N LEU A 14 3.36 -4.84 -1.83
CA LEU A 14 3.13 -5.44 -0.53
C LEU A 14 3.29 -4.36 0.55
N ILE A 15 2.31 -4.23 1.44
CA ILE A 15 2.34 -3.30 2.57
C ILE A 15 2.29 -4.12 3.85
N PHE A 16 3.23 -3.89 4.76
CA PHE A 16 3.31 -4.63 6.03
C PHE A 16 3.58 -3.66 7.18
N SER A 17 2.99 -3.95 8.34
CA SER A 17 3.14 -3.15 9.55
C SER A 17 3.01 -4.04 10.78
N ASP A 18 3.64 -3.64 11.89
CA ASP A 18 3.61 -4.40 13.15
C ASP A 18 2.27 -4.25 13.91
N ASP A 19 1.57 -3.13 13.70
CA ASP A 19 0.29 -2.82 14.35
C ASP A 19 -0.81 -2.49 13.34
N LEU A 20 -2.04 -2.87 13.65
CA LEU A 20 -3.20 -2.74 12.77
C LEU A 20 -3.66 -1.29 12.59
N GLY A 21 -3.48 -0.45 13.62
CA GLY A 21 -3.70 0.99 13.56
C GLY A 21 -2.69 1.66 12.64
N MET A 22 -1.41 1.32 12.78
CA MET A 22 -0.35 1.81 11.87
C MET A 22 -0.55 1.30 10.44
N TYR A 23 -0.94 0.03 10.26
CA TYR A 23 -1.23 -0.56 8.95
C TYR A 23 -2.22 0.30 8.13
N LYS A 24 -3.33 0.74 8.74
CA LYS A 24 -4.30 1.60 8.06
C LYS A 24 -3.70 2.93 7.62
N GLU A 25 -2.87 3.55 8.45
CA GLU A 25 -2.19 4.80 8.11
C GLU A 25 -1.18 4.61 6.98
N HIS A 26 -0.44 3.50 6.99
CA HIS A 26 0.52 3.13 5.95
C HIS A 26 -0.16 2.86 4.61
N VAL A 27 -1.23 2.06 4.59
CA VAL A 27 -2.04 1.80 3.40
C VAL A 27 -2.58 3.11 2.82
N TYR A 28 -3.13 3.99 3.66
CA TYR A 28 -3.64 5.29 3.21
C TYR A 28 -2.56 6.14 2.56
N LYS A 29 -1.35 6.21 3.14
CA LYS A 29 -0.21 6.94 2.57
C LYS A 29 0.20 6.38 1.20
N VAL A 30 0.23 5.05 1.04
CA VAL A 30 0.62 4.41 -0.22
C VAL A 30 -0.43 4.65 -1.29
N LEU A 31 -1.72 4.44 -0.99
CA LEU A 31 -2.82 4.69 -1.92
C LEU A 31 -2.87 6.15 -2.36
N LYS A 32 -2.69 7.09 -1.42
CA LYS A 32 -2.62 8.51 -1.75
C LYS A 32 -1.45 8.84 -2.68
N LYS A 33 -0.30 8.19 -2.47
CA LYS A 33 0.85 8.39 -3.35
C LYS A 33 0.62 7.81 -4.75
N LEU A 34 -0.07 6.67 -4.85
CA LEU A 34 -0.48 6.08 -6.12
C LEU A 34 -1.47 6.98 -6.87
N GLU A 35 -2.42 7.58 -6.14
CA GLU A 35 -3.35 8.58 -6.67
C GLU A 35 -2.62 9.83 -7.18
N ASP A 36 -1.65 10.36 -6.42
CA ASP A 36 -0.85 11.53 -6.81
C ASP A 36 -0.11 11.31 -8.14
N VAL A 37 0.37 10.09 -8.39
CA VAL A 37 1.07 9.73 -9.62
C VAL A 37 0.13 9.19 -10.72
N LYS A 38 -1.19 9.25 -10.49
CA LYS A 38 -2.24 8.76 -11.40
C LYS A 38 -2.09 7.29 -11.80
N LEU A 39 -1.59 6.45 -10.89
CA LEU A 39 -1.60 5.00 -11.06
C LEU A 39 -2.97 4.45 -10.63
N LEU A 40 -3.54 3.61 -11.49
CA LEU A 40 -4.78 2.90 -11.19
C LEU A 40 -4.44 1.61 -10.44
N VAL A 41 -5.11 1.40 -9.30
CA VAL A 41 -5.01 0.16 -8.52
C VAL A 41 -6.20 -0.71 -8.88
N GLU A 42 -5.95 -1.96 -9.25
CA GLU A 42 -7.00 -2.92 -9.56
C GLU A 42 -7.55 -3.50 -8.25
N LEU A 43 -8.61 -2.88 -7.72
CA LEU A 43 -9.22 -3.25 -6.43
C LEU A 43 -9.67 -4.72 -6.39
N GLU A 44 -10.08 -5.30 -7.51
CA GLU A 44 -10.49 -6.70 -7.59
C GLU A 44 -9.34 -7.69 -7.34
N LYS A 45 -8.10 -7.28 -7.62
CA LYS A 45 -6.88 -8.07 -7.35
C LYS A 45 -6.17 -7.64 -6.06
N SER A 46 -6.66 -6.57 -5.42
CA SER A 46 -6.03 -6.02 -4.23
C SER A 46 -6.58 -6.67 -2.97
N TYR A 47 -5.69 -7.23 -2.16
CA TYR A 47 -6.04 -7.86 -0.90
C TYR A 47 -5.67 -6.94 0.26
N PHE A 48 -6.69 -6.42 0.95
CA PHE A 48 -6.49 -5.63 2.15
C PHE A 48 -6.92 -6.45 3.38
N TYR A 49 -6.06 -6.49 4.40
CA TYR A 49 -6.45 -7.03 5.69
C TYR A 49 -7.48 -6.08 6.35
N VAL A 50 -8.69 -6.59 6.64
CA VAL A 50 -9.81 -5.84 7.26
C VAL A 50 -9.95 -6.25 8.72
#